data_AF-A0A1F9AU18-F1
#
_entry.id   AF-A0A1F9AU18-F1
#
_cell.length_a   1.000
_cell.length_b   1.000
_cell.length_c   1.000
_cell.angle_alpha   90.00
_cell.angle_beta   90.00
_cell.angle_gamma   90.00
#
_symmetry.space_group_name_H-M   'P 1'
#
loop_
_entity.id
_entity.type
_entity.pdbx_description
1 polymer ?
#
loop_
_entity_poly.entity_id
_entity_poly.type
_entity_poly.pdbx_seq_one_letter_code
_entity_poly.pdbx_strand_id
1 'polypeptide(L)'
;MKRTLVYMPLVVGLIVSSVCLAQSVPQLINYQGRLTNSTGQPLDGVNVNLTFAFYSAETGGTLYLSVLQPNVAVTKGIYNVLIGSGTITPGAESTLAAVFQNHADVWMGVQVNSDLEMTPRVLISSSPYAMQVDKVNSAASADTATTADTALSVDTQWLKDLDADGDGHFKPISANTPNDDCNDFDASIYTGAVDICGDGIDQSCFNGDCHPFASLVPTASPTKVMTANNLLYVIEGSVGLEIFSLSTSGSLSPVGSYDTAGEANDVYVSGNYAYVADYGMGLTIVDVSDPAAPSLAGSYDTPGLARGVFASGNYAYVADSGSGLQIIDVTSKTSPTLAGNYPTTLARGVFVSGNYAYVADDTAGLRIIDVTTPSAPAQVGIYNTPNVARRVQVVDSYAYVADSASGLQIINVATPSSPVLAGSYNTPGSAFAVEVLNSYAFVADDTGGLQVINVTVPASPVLAATYASPNARGVDYLFPYAYLADYAAGLQVVFIQTPP
;
A
#
# COMPACT_ATOMS: atom_id res chain seq x y z
N MET A 1 -62.73 25.28 68.59
CA MET A 1 -62.19 24.13 67.84
C MET A 1 -62.66 24.24 66.40
N LYS A 2 -61.84 24.82 65.52
CA LYS A 2 -62.13 25.01 64.09
C LYS A 2 -61.31 23.99 63.31
N ARG A 3 -61.99 23.16 62.50
CA ARG A 3 -61.37 22.23 61.54
C ARG A 3 -61.27 22.96 60.21
N THR A 4 -60.05 23.08 59.68
CA THR A 4 -59.75 23.76 58.42
C THR A 4 -59.42 22.73 57.35
N LEU A 5 -60.02 22.89 56.17
CA LEU A 5 -59.78 22.11 54.96
C LEU A 5 -58.31 22.17 54.55
N VAL A 6 -57.74 21.01 54.19
CA VAL A 6 -56.43 20.89 53.57
C VAL A 6 -56.59 21.08 52.06
N TYR A 7 -55.99 22.15 51.54
CA TYR A 7 -55.75 22.35 50.12
C TYR A 7 -54.47 21.63 49.72
N MET A 8 -54.54 20.83 48.65
CA MET A 8 -53.42 20.13 48.03
C MET A 8 -52.86 21.01 46.90
N PRO A 9 -51.59 21.45 46.93
CA PRO A 9 -51.03 22.24 45.83
C PRO A 9 -50.62 21.33 44.67
N LEU A 10 -51.13 21.67 43.49
CA LEU A 10 -50.72 21.16 42.19
C LEU A 10 -49.30 21.67 41.89
N VAL A 11 -48.31 20.77 41.86
CA VAL A 11 -46.95 21.08 41.38
C VAL A 11 -46.92 20.84 39.87
N VAL A 12 -46.87 21.92 39.10
CA VAL A 12 -46.57 21.88 37.66
C VAL A 12 -45.06 21.74 37.51
N GLY A 13 -44.60 20.54 37.17
CA GLY A 13 -43.20 20.28 36.82
C GLY A 13 -42.90 20.81 35.42
N LEU A 14 -42.04 21.83 35.34
CA LEU A 14 -41.46 22.32 34.10
C LEU A 14 -40.43 21.26 33.60
N ILE A 15 -40.82 20.43 32.63
CA ILE A 15 -39.87 19.53 31.96
C ILE A 15 -39.06 20.37 30.97
N VAL A 16 -37.84 20.73 31.34
CA VAL A 16 -36.83 21.20 30.38
C VAL A 16 -36.32 19.95 29.67
N SER A 17 -36.83 19.68 28.47
CA SER A 17 -36.24 18.68 27.58
C SER A 17 -34.90 19.21 27.10
N SER A 18 -33.81 18.66 27.65
CA SER A 18 -32.48 18.78 27.07
C SER A 18 -32.52 18.17 25.67
N VAL A 19 -32.60 19.02 24.65
CA VAL A 19 -32.43 18.58 23.26
C VAL A 19 -30.95 18.27 23.10
N CYS A 20 -30.60 16.98 23.15
CA CYS A 20 -29.30 16.53 22.68
C CYS A 20 -29.33 16.66 21.16
N LEU A 21 -28.71 17.71 20.62
CA LEU A 21 -28.37 17.74 19.21
C LEU A 21 -27.29 16.68 19.02
N ALA A 22 -27.65 15.54 18.44
CA ALA A 22 -26.66 14.62 17.88
C ALA A 22 -25.89 15.40 16.81
N GLN A 23 -24.68 15.83 17.16
CA GLN A 23 -23.79 16.48 16.22
C GLN A 23 -23.31 15.41 15.24
N SER A 24 -23.66 15.54 13.96
CA SER A 24 -23.16 14.64 12.92
C SER A 24 -21.63 14.63 12.96
N VAL A 25 -21.03 13.44 12.87
CA VAL A 25 -19.57 13.31 12.76
C VAL A 25 -19.16 14.05 11.47
N PRO A 26 -18.30 15.08 11.53
CA PRO A 26 -17.91 15.81 10.34
C PRO A 26 -17.14 14.85 9.41
N GLN A 27 -17.67 14.63 8.20
CA GLN A 27 -16.94 13.90 7.17
C GLN A 27 -15.91 14.85 6.55
N LEU A 28 -14.65 14.68 6.94
CA LEU A 28 -13.54 15.53 6.56
C LEU A 28 -12.61 14.79 5.58
N ILE A 29 -12.11 15.50 4.57
CA ILE A 29 -11.12 14.99 3.61
C ILE A 29 -9.79 15.72 3.83
N ASN A 30 -8.72 14.99 4.13
CA ASN A 30 -7.38 15.58 4.18
C ASN A 30 -6.90 15.89 2.76
N TYR A 31 -6.53 17.13 2.49
CA TYR A 31 -6.07 17.56 1.18
C TYR A 31 -4.88 18.51 1.29
N GLN A 32 -3.79 18.13 0.64
CA GLN A 32 -2.58 18.94 0.50
C GLN A 32 -2.41 19.39 -0.94
N GLY A 33 -2.03 20.65 -1.14
CA GLY A 33 -1.76 21.19 -2.47
C GLY A 33 -0.55 22.12 -2.48
N ARG A 34 -0.12 22.48 -3.69
CA ARG A 34 0.98 23.43 -3.93
C ARG A 34 0.50 24.64 -4.71
N LEU A 35 0.75 25.83 -4.19
CA LEU A 35 0.49 27.11 -4.84
C LEU A 35 1.77 27.81 -5.27
N THR A 36 1.74 28.32 -6.49
CA THR A 36 2.79 29.14 -7.07
C THR A 36 2.21 30.46 -7.55
N ASN A 37 3.05 31.48 -7.69
CA ASN A 37 2.70 32.72 -8.36
C ASN A 37 2.68 32.54 -9.90
N SER A 38 2.32 33.59 -10.64
CA SER A 38 2.27 33.57 -12.11
C SER A 38 3.61 33.31 -12.81
N THR A 39 4.72 33.39 -12.08
CA THR A 39 6.07 33.05 -12.57
C THR A 39 6.52 31.64 -12.18
N GLY A 40 5.65 30.86 -11.54
CA GLY A 40 5.93 29.49 -11.09
C GLY A 40 6.70 29.39 -9.76
N GLN A 41 6.95 30.51 -9.07
CA GLN A 41 7.62 30.48 -7.77
C GLN A 41 6.64 30.12 -6.65
N PRO A 42 7.03 29.26 -5.68
CA PRO A 42 6.18 28.90 -4.55
C PRO A 42 5.76 30.13 -3.71
N LEU A 43 4.49 30.19 -3.33
CA LEU A 43 4.01 31.19 -2.37
C LEU A 43 4.48 30.83 -0.96
N ASP A 44 5.02 31.77 -0.18
CA ASP A 44 5.56 31.49 1.15
C ASP A 44 5.12 32.54 2.18
N GLY A 45 4.70 32.09 3.36
CA GLY A 45 4.29 32.95 4.47
C GLY A 45 3.00 33.73 4.24
N VAL A 46 2.14 33.29 3.32
CA VAL A 46 0.87 33.96 2.98
C VAL A 46 -0.33 33.13 3.41
N ASN A 47 -1.44 33.82 3.74
CA ASN A 47 -2.74 33.19 3.97
C ASN A 47 -3.65 33.43 2.77
N VAL A 48 -4.31 32.38 2.30
CA VAL A 48 -5.25 32.44 1.16
C VAL A 48 -6.59 31.84 1.54
N ASN A 49 -7.66 32.29 0.88
CA ASN A 49 -8.95 31.62 0.94
C ASN A 49 -9.01 30.57 -0.17
N LEU A 50 -9.32 29.32 0.17
CA LEU A 50 -9.47 28.23 -0.79
C LEU A 50 -10.93 27.80 -0.87
N THR A 51 -11.50 27.82 -2.07
CA THR A 51 -12.82 27.25 -2.32
C THR A 51 -12.65 25.93 -3.08
N PHE A 52 -13.14 24.85 -2.50
CA PHE A 52 -13.20 23.53 -3.13
C PHE A 52 -14.61 23.28 -3.63
N ALA A 53 -14.79 23.02 -4.91
CA ALA A 53 -16.10 22.79 -5.51
C ALA A 53 -16.16 21.41 -6.18
N PHE A 54 -17.24 20.67 -5.96
CA PHE A 54 -17.41 19.29 -6.42
C PHE A 54 -18.46 19.20 -7.52
N TYR A 55 -18.15 18.46 -8.58
CA TYR A 55 -18.92 18.45 -9.82
C TYR A 55 -19.10 17.05 -10.40
N SER A 56 -20.08 16.92 -11.29
CA SER A 56 -20.35 15.69 -12.04
C SER A 56 -19.41 15.46 -13.24
N ALA A 57 -18.54 16.41 -13.60
CA ALA A 57 -17.68 16.33 -14.79
C ALA A 57 -16.42 17.22 -14.69
N GLU A 58 -15.38 16.85 -15.45
CA GLU A 58 -14.08 17.53 -15.53
C GLU A 58 -14.18 19.00 -16.00
N THR A 59 -15.11 19.29 -16.91
CA THR A 59 -15.44 20.64 -17.40
C THR A 59 -16.96 20.79 -17.49
N GLY A 60 -17.52 21.90 -17.00
CA GLY A 60 -18.97 22.10 -16.93
C GLY A 60 -19.61 21.27 -15.80
N GLY A 61 -20.65 20.49 -16.10
CA GLY A 61 -21.30 19.61 -15.12
C GLY A 61 -22.15 20.30 -14.05
N THR A 62 -22.85 19.51 -13.25
CA THR A 62 -23.66 19.99 -12.12
C THR A 62 -22.77 20.20 -10.89
N LEU A 63 -22.89 21.35 -10.22
CA LEU A 63 -22.25 21.59 -8.92
C LEU A 63 -22.98 20.80 -7.84
N TYR A 64 -22.27 19.87 -7.19
CA TYR A 64 -22.78 19.13 -6.05
C TYR A 64 -22.76 19.99 -4.79
N LEU A 65 -21.62 20.57 -4.42
CA LEU A 65 -21.49 21.61 -3.39
C LEU A 65 -20.14 22.30 -3.49
N SER A 66 -19.95 23.36 -2.70
CA SER A 66 -18.63 23.96 -2.47
C SER A 66 -18.30 24.17 -0.99
N VAL A 67 -17.02 24.18 -0.66
CA VAL A 67 -16.49 24.35 0.70
C VAL A 67 -15.45 25.47 0.68
N LEU A 68 -15.72 26.56 1.40
CA LEU A 68 -14.78 27.66 1.60
C LEU A 68 -13.94 27.41 2.85
N GLN A 69 -12.62 27.34 2.67
CA GLN A 69 -11.61 27.30 3.72
C GLN A 69 -10.94 28.68 3.83
N PRO A 70 -11.27 29.49 4.84
CA PRO A 70 -10.69 30.82 5.01
C PRO A 70 -9.30 30.74 5.65
N ASN A 71 -8.43 31.69 5.33
CA ASN A 71 -7.13 31.91 6.00
C ASN A 71 -6.19 30.69 6.02
N VAL A 72 -6.12 29.93 4.93
CA VAL A 72 -5.23 28.77 4.80
C VAL A 72 -3.79 29.25 4.67
N ALA A 73 -2.94 28.85 5.61
CA ALA A 73 -1.53 29.19 5.61
C ALA A 73 -0.76 28.39 4.55
N VAL A 74 0.03 29.09 3.74
CA VAL A 74 0.88 28.53 2.71
C VAL A 74 2.34 28.74 3.09
N THR A 75 3.08 27.65 3.24
CA THR A 75 4.51 27.69 3.59
C THR A 75 5.30 26.96 2.50
N LYS A 76 6.26 27.64 1.89
CA LYS A 76 7.09 27.13 0.77
C LYS A 76 6.26 26.52 -0.38
N GLY A 77 5.11 27.13 -0.64
CA GLY A 77 4.13 26.72 -1.64
C GLY A 77 3.14 25.68 -1.16
N ILE A 78 3.34 25.03 -0.02
CA ILE A 78 2.50 23.93 0.45
C ILE A 78 1.42 24.43 1.40
N TYR A 79 0.21 23.93 1.24
CA TYR A 79 -0.89 24.07 2.19
C TYR A 79 -1.51 22.72 2.50
N ASN A 80 -2.09 22.57 3.69
CA ASN A 80 -2.88 21.41 4.07
C ASN A 80 -4.23 21.86 4.64
N VAL A 81 -5.32 21.18 4.25
CA VAL A 81 -6.67 21.48 4.72
C VAL A 81 -7.46 20.20 4.99
N LEU A 82 -8.41 20.29 5.92
CA LEU A 82 -9.46 19.28 6.13
C LEU A 82 -10.74 19.76 5.43
N ILE A 83 -10.95 19.37 4.18
CA ILE A 83 -12.14 19.76 3.41
C ILE A 83 -13.38 19.19 4.11
N GLY A 84 -14.36 20.06 4.39
CA GLY A 84 -15.54 19.75 5.21
C GLY A 84 -15.57 20.49 6.55
N SER A 85 -14.42 21.01 7.02
CA SER A 85 -14.36 21.88 8.22
C SER A 85 -14.67 23.36 7.93
N GLY A 86 -14.73 23.72 6.64
CA GLY A 86 -14.99 25.06 6.16
C GLY A 86 -16.47 25.38 6.02
N THR A 87 -16.78 26.54 5.45
CA THR A 87 -18.18 26.94 5.19
C THR A 87 -18.70 26.21 3.96
N ILE A 88 -19.68 25.32 4.14
CA ILE A 88 -20.34 24.59 3.06
C ILE A 88 -21.41 25.49 2.41
N THR A 89 -21.34 25.64 1.09
CA THR A 89 -22.41 26.22 0.28
C THR A 89 -23.04 25.09 -0.55
N PRO A 90 -24.29 24.69 -0.23
CA PRO A 90 -24.98 23.60 -0.93
C PRO A 90 -25.17 23.86 -2.43
N GLY A 91 -25.05 22.80 -3.22
CA GLY A 91 -25.44 22.75 -4.64
C GLY A 91 -26.59 21.77 -4.82
N ALA A 92 -26.39 20.73 -5.65
CA ALA A 92 -27.30 19.59 -5.74
C ALA A 92 -27.31 18.71 -4.47
N GLU A 93 -26.25 18.77 -3.67
CA GLU A 93 -26.12 18.07 -2.40
C GLU A 93 -25.93 19.07 -1.25
N SER A 94 -26.43 18.69 -0.07
CA SER A 94 -26.39 19.56 1.12
C SER A 94 -25.23 19.24 2.07
N THR A 95 -24.60 18.07 1.92
CA THR A 95 -23.49 17.61 2.76
C THR A 95 -22.40 16.97 1.90
N LEU A 96 -21.16 17.04 2.36
CA LEU A 96 -20.02 16.38 1.71
C LEU A 96 -20.22 14.86 1.63
N ALA A 97 -20.89 14.28 2.63
CA ALA A 97 -21.30 12.88 2.64
C ALA A 97 -22.17 12.50 1.44
N ALA A 98 -23.21 13.30 1.17
CA ALA A 98 -24.15 13.01 0.11
C ALA A 98 -23.48 13.07 -1.28
N VAL A 99 -22.45 13.91 -1.45
CA VAL A 99 -21.66 13.97 -2.68
C VAL A 99 -21.04 12.61 -3.02
N PHE A 100 -20.41 11.95 -2.04
CA PHE A 100 -19.72 10.67 -2.28
C PHE A 100 -20.62 9.44 -2.09
N GLN A 101 -21.79 9.60 -1.46
CA GLN A 101 -22.83 8.55 -1.38
C GLN A 101 -23.61 8.41 -2.69
N ASN A 102 -23.99 9.53 -3.28
CA ASN A 102 -24.96 9.54 -4.38
C ASN A 102 -24.30 9.56 -5.76
N HIS A 103 -23.00 9.88 -5.84
CA HIS A 103 -22.29 10.07 -7.11
C HIS A 103 -21.03 9.22 -7.16
N ALA A 104 -20.91 8.39 -8.20
CA ALA A 104 -19.76 7.50 -8.40
C ALA A 104 -18.52 8.25 -8.91
N ASP A 105 -18.71 9.28 -9.73
CA ASP A 105 -17.66 10.13 -10.27
C ASP A 105 -17.81 11.56 -9.72
N VAL A 106 -16.80 12.04 -9.00
CA VAL A 106 -16.79 13.37 -8.40
C VAL A 106 -15.54 14.12 -8.84
N TRP A 107 -15.72 15.27 -9.47
CA TRP A 107 -14.64 16.13 -9.97
C TRP A 107 -14.48 17.35 -9.09
N MET A 108 -13.28 17.58 -8.57
CA MET A 108 -12.99 18.71 -7.68
C MET A 108 -12.27 19.84 -8.42
N GLY A 109 -12.85 21.03 -8.35
CA GLY A 109 -12.23 22.29 -8.71
C GLY A 109 -11.71 23.02 -7.48
N VAL A 110 -10.61 23.75 -7.66
CA VAL A 110 -10.01 24.59 -6.61
C VAL A 110 -9.93 26.02 -7.11
N GLN A 111 -10.41 26.95 -6.29
CA GLN A 111 -10.27 28.38 -6.51
C GLN A 111 -9.49 29.01 -5.35
N VAL A 112 -8.53 29.86 -5.68
CA VAL A 112 -7.72 30.61 -4.71
C VAL A 112 -8.17 32.07 -4.71
N ASN A 113 -8.63 32.57 -3.57
CA ASN A 113 -9.19 33.91 -3.41
C ASN A 113 -10.26 34.22 -4.49
N SER A 114 -10.01 35.22 -5.34
CA SER A 114 -10.90 35.64 -6.42
C SER A 114 -10.38 35.25 -7.81
N ASP A 115 -9.39 34.36 -7.89
CA ASP A 115 -8.83 33.89 -9.16
C ASP A 115 -9.85 33.04 -9.92
N LEU A 116 -9.58 32.77 -11.20
CA LEU A 116 -10.37 31.77 -11.93
C LEU A 116 -10.17 30.38 -11.30
N GLU A 117 -11.24 29.58 -11.28
CA GLU A 117 -11.16 28.17 -10.87
C GLU A 117 -10.11 27.44 -11.72
N MET A 118 -9.26 26.65 -11.07
CA MET A 118 -8.22 25.87 -11.73
C MET A 118 -8.80 24.81 -12.65
N THR A 119 -8.24 24.66 -13.85
CA THR A 119 -8.64 23.66 -14.85
C THR A 119 -7.41 22.89 -15.39
N PRO A 120 -7.56 21.59 -15.76
CA PRO A 120 -8.76 20.76 -15.61
C PRO A 120 -9.04 20.42 -14.14
N ARG A 121 -10.30 20.08 -13.83
CA ARG A 121 -10.69 19.61 -12.50
C ARG A 121 -10.10 18.22 -12.25
N VAL A 122 -9.87 17.91 -10.98
CA VAL A 122 -9.26 16.64 -10.59
C VAL A 122 -10.36 15.65 -10.24
N LEU A 123 -10.37 14.46 -10.86
CA LEU A 123 -11.26 13.38 -10.44
C LEU A 123 -10.86 12.90 -9.04
N ILE A 124 -11.83 12.83 -8.14
CA ILE A 124 -11.69 12.26 -6.80
C ILE A 124 -12.69 11.11 -6.70
N SER A 125 -12.19 9.88 -6.87
CA SER A 125 -12.98 8.68 -6.59
C SER A 125 -13.08 8.46 -5.07
N SER A 126 -14.17 7.87 -4.62
CA SER A 126 -14.41 7.55 -3.21
C SER A 126 -13.44 6.46 -2.73
N SER A 127 -12.29 6.87 -2.23
CA SER A 127 -11.56 6.14 -1.21
C SER A 127 -11.06 7.09 -0.13
N PRO A 128 -11.97 7.53 0.76
CA PRO A 128 -11.58 7.73 2.15
C PRO A 128 -12.65 7.08 3.07
N TYR A 129 -12.30 5.93 3.65
CA TYR A 129 -12.99 5.12 4.67
C TYR A 129 -14.40 5.51 5.21
N ALA A 130 -15.22 4.45 5.33
CA ALA A 130 -16.42 4.32 6.15
C ALA A 130 -17.70 5.01 5.66
N MET A 131 -18.49 4.29 4.86
CA MET A 131 -19.94 4.49 4.80
C MET A 131 -20.66 3.22 5.24
N GLN A 132 -20.77 3.04 6.55
CA GLN A 132 -22.03 2.70 7.22
C GLN A 132 -21.88 2.76 8.75
N VAL A 133 -22.02 3.95 9.33
CA VAL A 133 -22.74 4.12 10.61
C VAL A 133 -23.49 5.45 10.51
N ASP A 134 -24.67 5.44 9.88
CA ASP A 134 -25.59 6.60 9.93
C ASP A 134 -27.06 6.19 10.01
N LYS A 135 -27.35 4.97 10.51
CA LYS A 135 -28.72 4.54 10.81
C LYS A 135 -28.86 4.05 12.25
N VAL A 136 -28.43 4.87 13.19
CA VAL A 136 -28.99 4.86 14.54
C VAL A 136 -29.14 6.30 14.98
N ASN A 137 -30.30 6.90 14.69
CA ASN A 137 -31.02 7.90 15.49
C ASN A 137 -31.91 8.82 14.63
N SER A 138 -33.10 8.32 14.29
CA SER A 138 -34.27 9.18 14.16
C SER A 138 -35.53 8.41 14.56
N ALA A 139 -35.73 8.27 15.86
CA ALA A 139 -37.04 8.04 16.44
C ALA A 139 -37.90 9.30 16.19
N ALA A 140 -38.60 9.36 15.06
CA ALA A 140 -39.70 10.30 14.83
C ALA A 140 -40.52 9.92 13.58
N SER A 141 -41.17 8.76 13.62
CA SER A 141 -42.43 8.53 12.89
C SER A 141 -43.30 7.56 13.69
N ALA A 142 -43.46 7.87 14.98
CA ALA A 142 -44.59 7.42 15.77
C ALA A 142 -45.74 8.40 15.57
N ASP A 143 -46.41 8.31 14.42
CA ASP A 143 -47.86 8.50 14.39
C ASP A 143 -48.43 7.76 13.17
N THR A 144 -49.60 7.16 13.37
CA THR A 144 -50.36 6.30 12.43
C THR A 144 -49.85 4.87 12.18
N ALA A 145 -49.93 4.01 13.20
CA ALA A 145 -50.16 2.58 12.97
C ALA A 145 -50.97 1.92 14.11
N THR A 146 -52.10 2.51 14.49
CA THR A 146 -53.09 1.89 15.41
C THR A 146 -53.93 0.78 14.77
N THR A 147 -53.42 0.03 13.78
CA THR A 147 -54.19 -1.02 13.10
C THR A 147 -53.41 -2.29 12.71
N ALA A 148 -52.25 -2.57 13.31
CA ALA A 148 -51.51 -3.81 13.03
C ALA A 148 -51.30 -4.72 14.26
N ASP A 149 -51.99 -4.45 15.37
CA ASP A 149 -51.81 -5.14 16.66
C ASP A 149 -52.56 -6.49 16.77
N THR A 150 -52.78 -7.20 15.65
CA THR A 150 -53.51 -8.50 15.69
C THR A 150 -52.96 -9.58 14.77
N ALA A 151 -51.71 -9.53 14.32
CA ALA A 151 -51.12 -10.66 13.63
C ALA A 151 -49.61 -10.75 13.87
N LEU A 152 -49.19 -11.90 14.38
CA LEU A 152 -47.82 -12.37 14.64
C LEU A 152 -47.27 -12.24 16.07
N SER A 153 -47.99 -12.82 17.02
CA SER A 153 -47.34 -13.70 17.99
C SER A 153 -46.93 -14.99 17.28
N VAL A 154 -45.79 -15.00 16.58
CA VAL A 154 -45.17 -16.24 16.09
C VAL A 154 -43.74 -16.26 16.59
N ASP A 155 -43.58 -16.98 17.69
CA ASP A 155 -42.46 -17.87 17.95
C ASP A 155 -41.05 -17.28 17.86
N THR A 156 -40.60 -16.63 18.93
CA THR A 156 -39.18 -16.32 19.16
C THR A 156 -38.36 -17.52 19.66
N GLN A 157 -38.90 -18.75 19.60
CA GLN A 157 -38.12 -19.95 19.89
C GLN A 157 -37.15 -20.25 18.75
N TRP A 158 -37.54 -19.99 17.49
CA TRP A 158 -36.69 -20.30 16.32
C TRP A 158 -35.40 -19.46 16.24
N LEU A 159 -35.38 -18.23 16.79
CA LEU A 159 -34.17 -17.40 16.84
C LEU A 159 -33.18 -17.87 17.91
N LYS A 160 -33.66 -18.60 18.94
CA LYS A 160 -32.79 -19.25 19.94
C LYS A 160 -32.26 -20.61 19.47
N ASP A 161 -32.89 -21.18 18.45
CA ASP A 161 -32.49 -22.46 17.86
C ASP A 161 -31.51 -22.26 16.68
N LEU A 162 -31.17 -21.01 16.33
CA LEU A 162 -30.27 -20.64 15.22
C LEU A 162 -28.92 -20.04 15.67
N ASP A 163 -28.83 -19.61 16.93
CA ASP A 163 -27.67 -19.03 17.63
C ASP A 163 -27.58 -19.75 18.99
N ALA A 164 -27.07 -20.99 18.97
CA ALA A 164 -27.14 -21.92 20.09
C ALA A 164 -26.04 -21.69 21.13
N ASP A 165 -24.96 -21.00 20.78
CA ASP A 165 -23.91 -20.56 21.72
C ASP A 165 -24.11 -19.13 22.25
N GLY A 166 -25.00 -18.34 21.61
CA GLY A 166 -25.46 -17.04 22.10
C GLY A 166 -24.52 -15.88 21.79
N ASP A 167 -23.71 -16.00 20.75
CA ASP A 167 -22.72 -14.98 20.36
C ASP A 167 -23.32 -13.87 19.46
N GLY A 168 -24.54 -14.05 18.97
CA GLY A 168 -25.25 -13.11 18.11
C GLY A 168 -25.06 -13.33 16.60
N HIS A 169 -24.35 -14.40 16.22
CA HIS A 169 -24.22 -14.92 14.87
C HIS A 169 -25.09 -16.19 14.72
N PHE A 170 -25.53 -16.50 13.50
CA PHE A 170 -26.45 -17.62 13.30
C PHE A 170 -26.33 -18.20 11.90
N LYS A 171 -26.50 -19.52 11.78
CA LYS A 171 -26.40 -20.19 10.48
C LYS A 171 -27.54 -19.76 9.53
N PRO A 172 -27.26 -19.05 8.43
CA PRO A 172 -28.29 -18.55 7.53
C PRO A 172 -28.82 -19.68 6.65
N ILE A 173 -30.06 -19.52 6.16
CA ILE A 173 -30.74 -20.48 5.27
C ILE A 173 -30.08 -20.53 3.86
N SER A 174 -29.08 -19.68 3.59
CA SER A 174 -28.28 -19.67 2.36
C SER A 174 -26.85 -19.20 2.60
N ALA A 175 -25.86 -19.92 2.07
CA ALA A 175 -24.45 -19.57 2.14
C ALA A 175 -24.18 -18.18 1.52
N ASN A 176 -23.40 -17.34 2.20
CA ASN A 176 -22.98 -15.98 1.85
C ASN A 176 -23.81 -14.82 2.44
N THR A 177 -24.14 -14.85 3.72
CA THR A 177 -24.57 -13.63 4.44
C THR A 177 -23.56 -13.23 5.53
N PRO A 178 -23.41 -11.92 5.87
CA PRO A 178 -22.35 -11.41 6.75
C PRO A 178 -22.45 -11.78 8.25
N ASN A 179 -23.33 -12.72 8.60
CA ASN A 179 -23.68 -13.08 9.97
C ASN A 179 -23.67 -14.60 10.17
N ASP A 180 -22.92 -15.31 9.32
CA ASP A 180 -22.87 -16.77 9.27
C ASP A 180 -22.03 -17.31 10.43
N ASP A 181 -22.59 -18.31 11.10
CA ASP A 181 -21.94 -19.07 12.15
C ASP A 181 -21.78 -20.50 11.61
N CYS A 182 -20.52 -20.84 11.29
CA CYS A 182 -20.17 -22.14 10.76
C CYS A 182 -20.04 -23.21 11.86
N ASN A 183 -20.01 -22.82 13.14
CA ASN A 183 -20.03 -23.72 14.29
C ASN A 183 -20.88 -23.18 15.45
N ASP A 184 -22.18 -23.49 15.37
CA ASP A 184 -23.28 -23.23 16.31
C ASP A 184 -23.13 -23.89 17.72
N PHE A 185 -21.89 -24.15 18.15
CA PHE A 185 -21.54 -24.66 19.47
C PHE A 185 -20.29 -23.96 20.05
N ASP A 186 -19.70 -23.01 19.34
CA ASP A 186 -18.47 -22.31 19.73
C ASP A 186 -18.50 -20.83 19.35
N ALA A 187 -18.81 -19.99 20.34
CA ALA A 187 -18.96 -18.53 20.23
C ALA A 187 -17.69 -17.76 19.81
N SER A 188 -16.60 -18.48 19.55
CA SER A 188 -15.37 -17.92 18.98
C SER A 188 -15.29 -18.07 17.45
N ILE A 189 -16.25 -18.75 16.83
CA ILE A 189 -16.22 -19.13 15.42
C ILE A 189 -17.41 -18.48 14.69
N TYR A 190 -17.15 -17.37 14.00
CA TYR A 190 -18.16 -16.64 13.24
C TYR A 190 -17.50 -15.79 12.15
N THR A 191 -18.27 -15.37 11.14
CA THR A 191 -17.76 -14.48 10.10
C THR A 191 -17.25 -13.16 10.68
N GLY A 192 -15.93 -12.93 10.61
CA GLY A 192 -15.27 -11.75 11.17
C GLY A 192 -14.53 -11.99 12.49
N ALA A 193 -14.57 -13.20 13.04
CA ALA A 193 -13.68 -13.60 14.12
C ALA A 193 -12.21 -13.57 13.65
N VAL A 194 -11.29 -13.39 14.61
CA VAL A 194 -9.84 -13.40 14.34
C VAL A 194 -9.36 -14.85 14.36
N ASP A 195 -8.79 -15.32 13.26
CA ASP A 195 -8.24 -16.67 13.18
C ASP A 195 -7.02 -16.85 14.10
N ILE A 196 -6.98 -17.98 14.82
CA ILE A 196 -5.84 -18.41 15.64
C ILE A 196 -5.08 -19.46 14.86
N CYS A 197 -4.13 -18.99 14.06
CA CYS A 197 -3.38 -19.81 13.12
C CYS A 197 -2.75 -21.09 13.71
N GLY A 198 -3.07 -22.24 13.11
CA GLY A 198 -2.39 -23.52 13.34
C GLY A 198 -2.93 -24.31 14.53
N ASP A 199 -4.10 -23.95 15.04
CA ASP A 199 -4.80 -24.68 16.10
C ASP A 199 -5.78 -25.74 15.56
N GLY A 200 -5.94 -25.81 14.23
CA GLY A 200 -6.80 -26.75 13.52
C GLY A 200 -8.25 -26.29 13.39
N ILE A 201 -8.57 -25.05 13.77
CA ILE A 201 -9.94 -24.51 13.83
C ILE A 201 -10.03 -23.30 12.90
N ASP A 202 -11.05 -23.26 12.04
CA ASP A 202 -11.38 -22.09 11.20
C ASP A 202 -12.34 -21.20 11.99
N GLN A 203 -11.84 -20.11 12.60
CA GLN A 203 -12.65 -19.23 13.43
C GLN A 203 -13.43 -18.23 12.57
N SER A 204 -12.88 -17.79 11.44
CA SER A 204 -13.51 -16.78 10.59
C SER A 204 -14.55 -17.32 9.61
N CYS A 205 -14.75 -18.64 9.56
CA CYS A 205 -15.64 -19.34 8.64
C CYS A 205 -15.27 -19.18 7.17
N PHE A 206 -14.01 -18.83 6.90
CA PHE A 206 -13.47 -18.63 5.56
C PHE A 206 -12.20 -19.45 5.34
N ASN A 207 -12.32 -20.48 4.49
CA ASN A 207 -11.19 -21.18 3.88
C ASN A 207 -10.23 -21.92 4.84
N GLY A 208 -10.65 -22.28 6.06
CA GLY A 208 -9.85 -23.11 6.99
C GLY A 208 -9.01 -22.31 8.00
N ASP A 209 -8.37 -23.03 8.93
CA ASP A 209 -7.53 -22.58 10.08
C ASP A 209 -6.47 -21.48 9.76
N CYS A 210 -6.23 -21.17 8.49
CA CYS A 210 -5.39 -20.07 8.01
C CYS A 210 -5.64 -19.77 6.53
N HIS A 211 -6.09 -18.58 6.14
CA HIS A 211 -5.76 -18.04 4.81
C HIS A 211 -5.50 -16.52 4.81
N PRO A 212 -4.28 -16.07 5.21
CA PRO A 212 -3.80 -14.73 4.86
C PRO A 212 -3.46 -14.59 3.35
N PHE A 213 -3.55 -15.69 2.58
CA PHE A 213 -3.22 -15.74 1.16
C PHE A 213 -4.48 -15.58 0.29
N ALA A 214 -4.62 -14.42 -0.36
CA ALA A 214 -5.73 -14.12 -1.26
C ALA A 214 -5.74 -15.01 -2.52
N SER A 215 -4.61 -15.63 -2.86
CA SER A 215 -4.49 -16.65 -3.91
C SER A 215 -3.12 -17.30 -3.83
N LEU A 216 -3.04 -18.63 -3.94
CA LEU A 216 -1.81 -19.33 -4.33
C LEU A 216 -1.84 -19.46 -5.85
N VAL A 217 -0.91 -18.78 -6.52
CA VAL A 217 -0.73 -18.97 -7.96
C VAL A 217 0.40 -19.98 -8.14
N PRO A 218 0.14 -21.17 -8.72
CA PRO A 218 1.18 -22.15 -8.98
C PRO A 218 2.18 -21.60 -10.01
N THR A 219 3.26 -21.03 -9.52
CA THR A 219 4.42 -20.52 -10.27
C THR A 219 5.62 -21.43 -9.98
N ALA A 220 6.51 -21.65 -10.94
CA ALA A 220 7.66 -22.55 -10.77
C ALA A 220 8.82 -21.85 -10.05
N SER A 221 8.69 -21.72 -8.73
CA SER A 221 9.75 -21.22 -7.83
C SER A 221 10.15 -19.75 -8.09
N PRO A 222 9.24 -18.78 -7.91
CA PRO A 222 9.52 -17.37 -8.11
C PRO A 222 10.62 -16.89 -7.15
N THR A 223 11.45 -15.97 -7.61
CA THR A 223 12.60 -15.42 -6.85
C THR A 223 12.49 -13.92 -6.62
N LYS A 224 11.77 -13.21 -7.50
CA LYS A 224 11.54 -11.77 -7.43
C LYS A 224 10.13 -11.44 -7.91
N VAL A 225 9.55 -10.43 -7.28
CA VAL A 225 8.32 -9.76 -7.71
C VAL A 225 8.56 -8.26 -7.80
N MET A 226 7.82 -7.59 -8.69
CA MET A 226 7.78 -6.14 -8.79
C MET A 226 6.42 -5.71 -9.37
N THR A 227 5.80 -4.74 -8.73
CA THR A 227 4.59 -4.07 -9.21
C THR A 227 4.97 -2.83 -9.99
N ALA A 228 4.37 -2.67 -11.16
CA ALA A 228 4.52 -1.48 -11.98
C ALA A 228 3.32 -1.35 -12.91
N ASN A 229 2.85 -0.13 -13.15
CA ASN A 229 1.74 0.14 -14.08
C ASN A 229 0.47 -0.71 -13.83
N ASN A 230 0.13 -0.95 -12.56
CA ASN A 230 -1.01 -1.80 -12.14
C ASN A 230 -0.91 -3.27 -12.60
N LEU A 231 0.31 -3.74 -12.87
CA LEU A 231 0.66 -5.13 -13.16
C LEU A 231 1.66 -5.62 -12.13
N LEU A 232 1.71 -6.94 -11.97
CA LEU A 232 2.71 -7.65 -11.19
C LEU A 232 3.60 -8.42 -12.14
N TYR A 233 4.90 -8.14 -12.07
CA TYR A 233 5.96 -8.81 -12.80
C TYR A 233 6.64 -9.79 -11.86
N VAL A 234 6.71 -11.05 -12.28
CA VAL A 234 7.24 -12.14 -11.48
C VAL A 234 8.40 -12.77 -12.25
N ILE A 235 9.51 -12.96 -11.55
CA ILE A 235 10.67 -13.64 -12.10
C ILE A 235 10.74 -15.04 -11.53
N GLU A 236 10.82 -15.98 -12.45
CA GLU A 236 10.97 -17.40 -12.20
C GLU A 236 12.27 -17.89 -12.82
N GLY A 237 13.16 -18.44 -11.99
CA GLY A 237 14.55 -18.69 -12.37
C GLY A 237 14.71 -19.41 -13.71
N SER A 238 13.95 -20.46 -13.97
CA SER A 238 14.05 -21.25 -15.21
C SER A 238 12.97 -20.96 -16.27
N VAL A 239 12.07 -20.01 -16.00
CA VAL A 239 10.92 -19.71 -16.88
C VAL A 239 11.01 -18.28 -17.43
N GLY A 240 11.72 -17.37 -16.75
CA GLY A 240 11.89 -16.00 -17.18
C GLY A 240 10.91 -15.05 -16.49
N LEU A 241 10.17 -14.28 -17.30
CA LEU A 241 9.28 -13.22 -16.84
C LEU A 241 7.81 -13.62 -17.01
N GLU A 242 7.04 -13.60 -15.94
CA GLU A 242 5.58 -13.69 -15.97
C GLU A 242 4.93 -12.36 -15.58
N ILE A 243 3.78 -12.06 -16.18
CA ILE A 243 3.05 -10.81 -15.99
C ILE A 243 1.62 -11.14 -15.60
N PHE A 244 1.17 -10.57 -14.48
CA PHE A 244 -0.17 -10.72 -13.94
C PHE A 244 -0.86 -9.36 -13.85
N SER A 245 -2.18 -9.35 -14.08
CA SER A 245 -3.01 -8.20 -13.74
C SER A 245 -3.43 -8.28 -12.28
N LEU A 246 -3.53 -7.10 -11.67
CA LEU A 246 -3.91 -6.92 -10.28
C LEU A 246 -5.39 -6.55 -10.18
N SER A 247 -6.15 -7.29 -9.39
CA SER A 247 -7.50 -6.88 -8.98
C SER A 247 -7.49 -6.17 -7.62
N THR A 248 -8.50 -5.34 -7.38
CA THR A 248 -8.73 -4.71 -6.07
C THR A 248 -9.04 -5.73 -4.95
N SER A 249 -9.43 -6.95 -5.32
CA SER A 249 -9.68 -8.05 -4.37
C SER A 249 -8.43 -8.90 -4.09
N GLY A 250 -7.27 -8.53 -4.61
CA GLY A 250 -6.02 -9.29 -4.45
C GLY A 250 -5.93 -10.54 -5.34
N SER A 251 -6.90 -10.74 -6.24
CA SER A 251 -6.84 -11.80 -7.23
C SER A 251 -5.82 -11.43 -8.31
N LEU A 252 -5.07 -12.44 -8.73
CA LEU A 252 -4.13 -12.34 -9.85
C LEU A 252 -4.72 -13.04 -11.06
N SER A 253 -4.48 -12.49 -12.25
CA SER A 253 -4.81 -13.16 -13.51
C SER A 253 -3.60 -13.09 -14.45
N PRO A 254 -3.14 -14.22 -15.01
CA PRO A 254 -2.06 -14.21 -15.99
C PRO A 254 -2.42 -13.34 -17.18
N VAL A 255 -1.48 -12.48 -17.60
CA VAL A 255 -1.63 -11.58 -18.75
C VAL A 255 -0.72 -12.03 -19.88
N GLY A 256 0.54 -12.30 -19.58
CA GLY A 256 1.53 -12.73 -20.56
C GLY A 256 2.80 -13.23 -19.88
N SER A 257 3.68 -13.83 -20.66
CA SER A 257 4.98 -14.28 -20.20
C SER A 257 6.02 -14.17 -21.30
N TYR A 258 7.28 -14.06 -20.90
CA TYR A 258 8.43 -14.04 -21.79
C TYR A 258 9.51 -14.98 -21.24
N ASP A 259 9.79 -16.03 -22.00
CA ASP A 259 10.85 -16.99 -21.73
C ASP A 259 12.21 -16.37 -22.03
N THR A 260 12.99 -16.07 -20.99
CA THR A 260 14.33 -15.51 -21.12
C THR A 260 15.33 -16.61 -21.45
N ALA A 261 16.41 -16.28 -22.16
CA ALA A 261 17.38 -17.30 -22.57
C ALA A 261 18.24 -17.83 -21.40
N GLY A 262 18.35 -17.07 -20.31
CA GLY A 262 19.14 -17.40 -19.13
C GLY A 262 18.29 -17.75 -17.90
N GLU A 263 18.95 -17.71 -16.74
CA GLU A 263 18.29 -17.89 -15.45
C GLU A 263 17.91 -16.53 -14.86
N ALA A 264 16.66 -16.13 -14.98
CA ALA A 264 16.22 -14.81 -14.53
C ALA A 264 16.30 -14.68 -12.98
N ASN A 265 16.97 -13.63 -12.49
CA ASN A 265 17.25 -13.43 -11.05
C ASN A 265 16.61 -12.16 -10.47
N ASP A 266 16.40 -11.14 -11.29
CA ASP A 266 15.85 -9.86 -10.85
C ASP A 266 15.20 -9.14 -12.01
N VAL A 267 14.24 -8.26 -11.70
CA VAL A 267 13.56 -7.42 -12.70
C VAL A 267 13.40 -6.00 -12.16
N TYR A 268 13.57 -5.04 -13.06
CA TYR A 268 13.19 -3.66 -12.85
C TYR A 268 12.37 -3.15 -14.04
N VAL A 269 11.19 -2.62 -13.80
CA VAL A 269 10.30 -2.11 -14.86
C VAL A 269 10.34 -0.59 -14.90
N SER A 270 10.56 -0.03 -16.09
CA SER A 270 10.54 1.42 -16.32
C SER A 270 9.84 1.75 -17.64
N GLY A 271 8.69 2.42 -17.53
CA GLY A 271 7.82 2.69 -18.67
C GLY A 271 7.35 1.39 -19.32
N ASN A 272 7.65 1.24 -20.61
CA ASN A 272 7.25 0.09 -21.43
C ASN A 272 8.30 -1.04 -21.45
N TYR A 273 9.33 -0.99 -20.61
CA TYR A 273 10.42 -1.97 -20.65
C TYR A 273 10.66 -2.61 -19.29
N ALA A 274 10.80 -3.94 -19.30
CA ALA A 274 11.31 -4.72 -18.18
C ALA A 274 12.78 -5.05 -18.42
N TYR A 275 13.63 -4.66 -17.47
CA TYR A 275 15.06 -4.95 -17.46
C TYR A 275 15.28 -6.14 -16.56
N VAL A 276 15.80 -7.24 -17.10
CA VAL A 276 15.96 -8.51 -16.41
C VAL A 276 17.45 -8.81 -16.24
N ALA A 277 17.86 -9.08 -15.00
CA ALA A 277 19.16 -9.68 -14.72
C ALA A 277 19.06 -11.19 -14.98
N ASP A 278 19.62 -11.64 -16.09
CA ASP A 278 19.40 -12.96 -16.68
C ASP A 278 20.60 -13.91 -16.49
N TYR A 279 21.20 -13.82 -15.30
CA TYR A 279 22.36 -14.59 -14.87
C TYR A 279 23.50 -14.60 -15.91
N GLY A 280 23.80 -15.76 -16.50
CA GLY A 280 24.87 -15.91 -17.49
C GLY A 280 24.60 -15.25 -18.84
N MET A 281 23.40 -14.74 -19.10
CA MET A 281 23.06 -13.96 -20.31
C MET A 281 23.23 -12.45 -20.09
N GLY A 282 23.56 -12.02 -18.87
CA GLY A 282 23.75 -10.61 -18.53
C GLY A 282 22.44 -9.85 -18.38
N LEU A 283 22.29 -8.74 -19.13
CA LEU A 283 21.10 -7.90 -19.13
C LEU A 283 20.21 -8.25 -20.32
N THR A 284 18.97 -8.66 -20.04
CA THR A 284 17.91 -8.84 -21.04
C THR A 284 16.89 -7.70 -20.91
N ILE A 285 16.55 -7.03 -22.00
CA ILE A 285 15.57 -5.94 -22.05
C ILE A 285 14.34 -6.44 -22.82
N VAL A 286 13.21 -6.53 -22.13
CA VAL A 286 11.93 -7.00 -22.68
C VAL A 286 11.01 -5.79 -22.88
N ASP A 287 10.48 -5.63 -24.09
CA ASP A 287 9.37 -4.71 -24.38
C ASP A 287 8.08 -5.30 -23.82
N VAL A 288 7.48 -4.57 -22.88
CA VAL A 288 6.22 -4.90 -22.20
C VAL A 288 5.15 -3.83 -22.45
N SER A 289 5.26 -3.10 -23.56
CA SER A 289 4.23 -2.13 -24.00
C SER A 289 2.87 -2.79 -24.26
N ASP A 290 2.88 -4.01 -24.80
CA ASP A 290 1.76 -4.94 -24.77
C ASP A 290 2.07 -6.06 -23.77
N PRO A 291 1.55 -6.00 -22.54
CA PRO A 291 1.84 -7.00 -21.51
C PRO A 291 1.30 -8.39 -21.85
N ALA A 292 0.38 -8.53 -22.81
CA ALA A 292 -0.12 -9.81 -23.28
C ALA A 292 0.78 -10.45 -24.34
N ALA A 293 1.68 -9.66 -24.94
CA ALA A 293 2.62 -10.11 -25.97
C ALA A 293 4.02 -9.49 -25.75
N PRO A 294 4.67 -9.76 -24.60
CA PRO A 294 6.01 -9.25 -24.33
C PRO A 294 7.02 -9.80 -25.35
N SER A 295 8.01 -8.99 -25.70
CA SER A 295 9.00 -9.38 -26.73
C SER A 295 10.40 -8.83 -26.42
N LEU A 296 11.44 -9.46 -26.98
CA LEU A 296 12.82 -9.00 -26.78
C LEU A 296 13.01 -7.63 -27.43
N ALA A 297 13.36 -6.62 -26.63
CA ALA A 297 13.83 -5.34 -27.15
C ALA A 297 15.31 -5.44 -27.52
N GLY A 298 16.15 -5.97 -26.61
CA GLY A 298 17.58 -6.16 -26.82
C GLY A 298 18.25 -6.79 -25.61
N SER A 299 19.56 -7.03 -25.69
CA SER A 299 20.33 -7.63 -24.59
C SER A 299 21.78 -7.16 -24.61
N TYR A 300 22.43 -7.27 -23.45
CA TYR A 300 23.85 -7.01 -23.26
C TYR A 300 24.48 -8.11 -22.40
N ASP A 301 25.42 -8.84 -22.98
CA ASP A 301 26.19 -9.88 -22.26
C ASP A 301 27.20 -9.22 -21.30
N THR A 302 26.96 -9.35 -20.00
CA THR A 302 27.86 -8.85 -18.96
C THR A 302 28.92 -9.92 -18.63
N PRO A 303 30.15 -9.53 -18.24
CA PRO A 303 31.24 -10.50 -18.10
C PRO A 303 31.10 -11.49 -16.93
N GLY A 304 30.19 -11.25 -15.98
CA GLY A 304 29.95 -12.06 -14.79
C GLY A 304 28.58 -12.75 -14.80
N LEU A 305 27.99 -12.87 -13.61
CA LEU A 305 26.65 -13.42 -13.42
C LEU A 305 25.70 -12.31 -12.94
N ALA A 306 24.79 -11.86 -13.81
CA ALA A 306 23.85 -10.80 -13.47
C ALA A 306 22.84 -11.28 -12.39
N ARG A 307 22.86 -10.63 -11.21
CA ARG A 307 22.04 -11.02 -10.04
C ARG A 307 21.03 -9.96 -9.59
N GLY A 308 21.26 -8.71 -9.97
CA GLY A 308 20.40 -7.60 -9.61
C GLY A 308 20.45 -6.51 -10.66
N VAL A 309 19.33 -5.82 -10.87
CA VAL A 309 19.22 -4.77 -11.88
C VAL A 309 18.40 -3.60 -11.37
N PHE A 310 18.82 -2.39 -11.73
CA PHE A 310 18.06 -1.16 -11.50
C PHE A 310 18.19 -0.27 -12.74
N ALA A 311 17.09 0.26 -13.26
CA ALA A 311 17.13 1.18 -14.41
C ALA A 311 16.76 2.60 -13.99
N SER A 312 17.55 3.59 -14.46
CA SER A 312 17.28 5.01 -14.21
C SER A 312 17.71 5.85 -15.41
N GLY A 313 16.76 6.61 -15.96
CA GLY A 313 16.98 7.40 -17.17
C GLY A 313 17.44 6.53 -18.33
N ASN A 314 18.61 6.86 -18.87
CA ASN A 314 19.21 6.17 -20.02
C ASN A 314 20.11 4.99 -19.63
N TYR A 315 20.20 4.63 -18.35
CA TYR A 315 21.15 3.63 -17.88
C TYR A 315 20.45 2.48 -17.13
N ALA A 316 20.96 1.27 -17.34
CA ALA A 316 20.70 0.10 -16.51
C ALA A 316 21.96 -0.22 -15.71
N TYR A 317 21.79 -0.38 -14.41
CA TYR A 317 22.83 -0.70 -13.45
C TYR A 317 22.67 -2.18 -13.08
N VAL A 318 23.69 -2.98 -13.33
CA VAL A 318 23.64 -4.43 -13.13
C VAL A 318 24.65 -4.81 -12.07
N ALA A 319 24.18 -5.45 -11.00
CA ALA A 319 25.02 -6.15 -10.04
C ALA A 319 25.45 -7.49 -10.67
N ASP A 320 26.64 -7.49 -11.25
CA ASP A 320 27.20 -8.59 -12.03
C ASP A 320 28.22 -9.35 -11.17
N SER A 321 27.77 -10.43 -10.53
CA SER A 321 28.54 -11.19 -9.54
C SER A 321 29.87 -11.66 -10.14
N GLY A 322 30.98 -11.31 -9.48
CA GLY A 322 32.34 -11.57 -9.95
C GLY A 322 32.96 -10.47 -10.81
N SER A 323 32.14 -9.58 -11.38
CA SER A 323 32.57 -8.46 -12.23
C SER A 323 32.26 -7.09 -11.64
N GLY A 324 31.41 -7.03 -10.61
CA GLY A 324 31.04 -5.81 -9.89
C GLY A 324 29.84 -5.10 -10.48
N LEU A 325 29.81 -3.78 -10.38
CA LEU A 325 28.75 -2.95 -10.95
C LEU A 325 29.02 -2.69 -12.42
N GLN A 326 28.12 -3.12 -13.30
CA GLN A 326 28.12 -2.74 -14.72
C GLN A 326 27.10 -1.63 -14.95
N ILE A 327 27.48 -0.60 -15.70
CA ILE A 327 26.60 0.53 -16.07
C ILE A 327 26.42 0.49 -17.58
N ILE A 328 25.23 0.09 -18.02
CA ILE A 328 24.89 -0.13 -19.41
C ILE A 328 24.05 1.05 -19.90
N ASP A 329 24.51 1.72 -20.97
CA ASP A 329 23.71 2.67 -21.72
C ASP A 329 22.62 1.91 -22.49
N VAL A 330 21.37 2.20 -22.12
CA VAL A 330 20.15 1.64 -22.68
C VAL A 330 19.32 2.72 -23.37
N THR A 331 19.94 3.80 -23.85
CA THR A 331 19.27 4.83 -24.67
C THR A 331 18.65 4.19 -25.91
N SER A 332 19.39 3.28 -26.56
CA SER A 332 18.86 2.36 -27.57
C SER A 332 18.54 1.02 -26.92
N LYS A 333 17.26 0.70 -26.77
CA LYS A 333 16.82 -0.57 -26.15
C LYS A 333 17.22 -1.80 -26.97
N THR A 334 17.40 -1.64 -28.28
CA THR A 334 17.76 -2.71 -29.21
C THR A 334 19.26 -2.92 -29.35
N SER A 335 20.07 -1.97 -28.88
CA SER A 335 21.54 -2.05 -28.94
C SER A 335 22.14 -1.38 -27.70
N PRO A 336 21.96 -1.99 -26.51
CA PRO A 336 22.60 -1.52 -25.29
C PRO A 336 24.13 -1.61 -25.38
N THR A 337 24.83 -0.71 -24.71
CA THR A 337 26.31 -0.66 -24.72
C THR A 337 26.86 -0.37 -23.33
N LEU A 338 28.09 -0.80 -23.03
CA LEU A 338 28.73 -0.49 -21.75
C LEU A 338 29.10 0.99 -21.69
N ALA A 339 28.54 1.72 -20.72
CA ALA A 339 28.94 3.09 -20.41
C ALA A 339 30.18 3.11 -19.51
N GLY A 340 30.21 2.23 -18.50
CA GLY A 340 31.31 2.08 -17.56
C GLY A 340 31.06 0.96 -16.56
N ASN A 341 32.03 0.68 -15.70
CA ASN A 341 31.91 -0.34 -14.66
C ASN A 341 32.75 0.04 -13.43
N TYR A 342 32.41 -0.56 -12.30
CA TYR A 342 33.20 -0.50 -11.08
C TYR A 342 33.40 -1.92 -10.53
N PRO A 343 34.63 -2.45 -10.49
CA PRO A 343 34.88 -3.80 -10.01
C PRO A 343 34.61 -3.91 -8.51
N THR A 344 33.86 -4.94 -8.12
CA THR A 344 33.62 -5.34 -6.73
C THR A 344 33.85 -6.85 -6.59
N THR A 345 33.59 -7.43 -5.42
CA THR A 345 33.83 -8.86 -5.20
C THR A 345 32.70 -9.73 -5.76
N LEU A 346 31.50 -9.62 -5.18
CA LEU A 346 30.36 -10.49 -5.45
C LEU A 346 29.08 -9.65 -5.37
N ALA A 347 28.91 -8.73 -6.33
CA ALA A 347 27.72 -7.89 -6.39
C ALA A 347 26.46 -8.75 -6.52
N ARG A 348 25.48 -8.53 -5.62
CA ARG A 348 24.21 -9.28 -5.57
C ARG A 348 23.00 -8.43 -5.88
N GLY A 349 22.94 -7.22 -5.35
CA GLY A 349 21.83 -6.28 -5.54
C GLY A 349 22.34 -4.87 -5.77
N VAL A 350 21.57 -4.07 -6.48
CA VAL A 350 21.88 -2.67 -6.75
C VAL A 350 20.62 -1.83 -6.65
N PHE A 351 20.74 -0.64 -6.07
CA PHE A 351 19.71 0.39 -6.06
C PHE A 351 20.36 1.73 -6.38
N VAL A 352 19.72 2.56 -7.21
CA VAL A 352 20.26 3.88 -7.56
C VAL A 352 19.35 4.98 -7.04
N SER A 353 19.91 5.90 -6.27
CA SER A 353 19.23 7.09 -5.77
C SER A 353 20.07 8.33 -6.06
N GLY A 354 19.50 9.23 -6.88
CA GLY A 354 20.22 10.39 -7.39
C GLY A 354 21.49 9.99 -8.15
N ASN A 355 22.63 10.47 -7.65
CA ASN A 355 23.94 10.26 -8.27
C ASN A 355 24.69 9.04 -7.75
N TYR A 356 24.08 8.24 -6.87
CA TYR A 356 24.77 7.14 -6.18
C TYR A 356 24.11 5.80 -6.46
N ALA A 357 24.94 4.82 -6.80
CA ALA A 357 24.58 3.40 -6.82
C ALA A 357 24.99 2.76 -5.48
N TYR A 358 24.04 2.11 -4.85
CA TYR A 358 24.17 1.36 -3.61
C TYR A 358 24.20 -0.11 -3.97
N VAL A 359 25.32 -0.78 -3.71
CA VAL A 359 25.56 -2.17 -4.12
C VAL A 359 25.67 -3.04 -2.88
N ALA A 360 24.80 -4.03 -2.77
CA ALA A 360 24.93 -5.13 -1.83
C ALA A 360 25.96 -6.11 -2.40
N ASP A 361 27.14 -6.19 -1.78
CA ASP A 361 28.34 -6.87 -2.30
C ASP A 361 28.75 -8.06 -1.42
N ASP A 362 27.78 -8.93 -1.10
CA ASP A 362 28.01 -10.14 -0.32
C ASP A 362 28.63 -9.80 1.05
N THR A 363 29.63 -10.55 1.52
CA THR A 363 30.38 -10.31 2.77
C THR A 363 31.14 -8.99 2.82
N ALA A 364 31.27 -8.24 1.71
CA ALA A 364 31.81 -6.88 1.74
C ALA A 364 30.78 -5.85 2.23
N GLY A 365 29.51 -6.25 2.38
CA GLY A 365 28.43 -5.42 2.87
C GLY A 365 27.90 -4.44 1.82
N LEU A 366 27.70 -3.19 2.22
CA LEU A 366 27.16 -2.14 1.38
C LEU A 366 28.29 -1.27 0.80
N ARG A 367 28.35 -1.15 -0.53
CA ARG A 367 29.18 -0.15 -1.22
C ARG A 367 28.33 0.99 -1.74
N ILE A 368 28.89 2.20 -1.70
CA ILE A 368 28.27 3.40 -2.22
C ILE A 368 29.19 3.97 -3.30
N ILE A 369 28.71 3.98 -4.54
CA ILE A 369 29.46 4.32 -5.74
C ILE A 369 28.83 5.56 -6.37
N ASP A 370 29.62 6.61 -6.55
CA ASP A 370 29.24 7.78 -7.34
C ASP A 370 29.19 7.37 -8.82
N VAL A 371 28.02 7.55 -9.42
CA VAL A 371 27.70 7.27 -10.82
C VAL A 371 27.29 8.53 -11.58
N THR A 372 27.60 9.73 -11.06
CA THR A 372 27.34 11.02 -11.72
C THR A 372 27.94 11.05 -13.12
N THR A 373 29.11 10.43 -13.30
CA THR A 373 29.73 10.21 -14.62
C THR A 373 29.74 8.69 -14.89
N PRO A 374 28.75 8.16 -15.63
CA PRO A 374 28.61 6.72 -15.87
C PRO A 374 29.84 6.02 -16.45
N SER A 375 30.69 6.75 -17.18
CA SER A 375 31.94 6.23 -17.75
C SER A 375 33.13 6.21 -16.78
N ALA A 376 33.01 6.83 -15.61
CA ALA A 376 34.04 6.88 -14.59
C ALA A 376 33.43 6.78 -13.18
N PRO A 377 32.74 5.67 -12.85
CA PRO A 377 32.18 5.48 -11.52
C PRO A 377 33.28 5.37 -10.47
N ALA A 378 33.02 5.87 -9.27
CA ALA A 378 34.00 5.88 -8.17
C ALA A 378 33.35 5.54 -6.84
N GLN A 379 33.89 4.58 -6.09
CA GLN A 379 33.41 4.31 -4.74
C GLN A 379 33.70 5.49 -3.82
N VAL A 380 32.66 6.00 -3.17
CA VAL A 380 32.75 7.10 -2.19
C VAL A 380 32.62 6.59 -0.76
N GLY A 381 31.93 5.47 -0.54
CA GLY A 381 31.71 4.91 0.78
C GLY A 381 31.58 3.40 0.79
N ILE A 382 31.77 2.82 1.98
CA ILE A 382 31.58 1.40 2.25
C ILE A 382 31.11 1.23 3.71
N TYR A 383 30.22 0.29 3.93
CA TYR A 383 29.81 -0.16 5.25
C TYR A 383 29.79 -1.70 5.28
N ASN A 384 30.64 -2.29 6.11
CA ASN A 384 30.70 -3.75 6.25
C ASN A 384 29.51 -4.22 7.11
N THR A 385 28.53 -4.87 6.50
CA THR A 385 27.43 -5.51 7.24
C THR A 385 27.93 -6.79 7.93
N PRO A 386 27.25 -7.26 9.00
CA PRO A 386 27.70 -8.45 9.72
C PRO A 386 27.67 -9.77 8.92
N ASN A 387 26.89 -9.85 7.84
CA ASN A 387 26.73 -11.07 7.04
C ASN A 387 26.73 -10.79 5.52
N VAL A 388 26.08 -11.67 4.75
CA VAL A 388 25.96 -11.57 3.29
C VAL A 388 24.88 -10.55 2.92
N ALA A 389 25.28 -9.37 2.45
CA ALA A 389 24.36 -8.39 1.88
C ALA A 389 23.81 -8.88 0.53
N ARG A 390 22.49 -9.08 0.43
CA ARG A 390 21.83 -9.66 -0.76
C ARG A 390 21.08 -8.65 -1.62
N ARG A 391 20.29 -7.80 -0.97
CA ARG A 391 19.45 -6.78 -1.59
C ARG A 391 19.54 -5.50 -0.77
N VAL A 392 19.41 -4.37 -1.45
CA VAL A 392 19.39 -3.06 -0.83
C VAL A 392 18.31 -2.22 -1.48
N GLN A 393 17.62 -1.42 -0.68
CA GLN A 393 16.76 -0.33 -1.14
C GLN A 393 17.14 0.92 -0.36
N VAL A 394 17.09 2.08 -1.02
CA VAL A 394 17.34 3.37 -0.36
C VAL A 394 16.05 4.18 -0.35
N VAL A 395 15.59 4.53 0.85
CA VAL A 395 14.46 5.44 1.07
C VAL A 395 14.98 6.62 1.88
N ASP A 396 14.76 7.83 1.37
CA ASP A 396 15.31 9.07 1.89
C ASP A 396 16.84 9.00 2.09
N SER A 397 17.29 9.02 3.34
CA SER A 397 18.71 8.99 3.73
C SER A 397 19.11 7.65 4.36
N TYR A 398 18.34 6.59 4.16
CA TYR A 398 18.60 5.28 4.75
C TYR A 398 18.66 4.19 3.69
N ALA A 399 19.73 3.40 3.72
CA ALA A 399 19.86 2.17 2.99
C ALA A 399 19.41 1.00 3.88
N TYR A 400 18.40 0.28 3.43
CA TYR A 400 17.85 -0.91 4.06
C TYR A 400 18.44 -2.12 3.34
N VAL A 401 19.19 -2.94 4.06
CA VAL A 401 19.93 -4.08 3.51
C VAL A 401 19.40 -5.36 4.11
N ALA A 402 18.97 -6.28 3.25
CA ALA A 402 18.71 -7.67 3.61
C ALA A 402 20.06 -8.40 3.73
N ASP A 403 20.45 -8.70 4.97
CA ASP A 403 21.80 -9.17 5.34
C ASP A 403 21.77 -10.62 5.85
N SER A 404 21.10 -11.50 5.12
CA SER A 404 21.03 -12.94 5.39
C SER A 404 20.72 -13.23 6.87
N ALA A 405 21.56 -13.97 7.60
CA ALA A 405 21.33 -14.37 9.00
C ALA A 405 21.37 -13.21 10.02
N SER A 406 21.71 -11.99 9.61
CA SER A 406 21.63 -10.78 10.46
C SER A 406 20.34 -9.99 10.25
N GLY A 407 19.44 -10.49 9.42
CA GLY A 407 18.14 -9.89 9.13
C GLY A 407 18.26 -8.55 8.41
N LEU A 408 17.57 -7.54 8.93
CA LEU A 408 17.52 -6.20 8.36
C LEU A 408 18.59 -5.29 8.98
N GLN A 409 19.45 -4.72 8.14
CA GLN A 409 20.38 -3.65 8.54
C GLN A 409 19.88 -2.31 7.98
N ILE A 410 19.86 -1.27 8.82
CA ILE A 410 19.41 0.08 8.44
C ILE A 410 20.61 1.02 8.58
N ILE A 411 21.17 1.44 7.45
CA ILE A 411 22.38 2.27 7.39
C ILE A 411 21.99 3.69 6.99
N ASN A 412 22.36 4.67 7.79
CA ASN A 412 22.25 6.08 7.42
C ASN A 412 23.33 6.41 6.38
N VAL A 413 22.86 6.87 5.21
CA VAL A 413 23.66 7.24 4.04
C VAL A 413 23.50 8.71 3.66
N ALA A 414 23.01 9.55 4.58
CA ALA A 414 22.90 11.01 4.39
C ALA A 414 24.23 11.65 3.97
N THR A 415 25.34 11.09 4.43
CA THR A 415 26.69 11.40 3.94
C THR A 415 27.26 10.14 3.27
N PRO A 416 27.15 10.01 1.93
CA PRO A 416 27.57 8.82 1.18
C PRO A 416 29.00 8.36 1.45
N SER A 417 29.90 9.28 1.80
CA SER A 417 31.30 8.96 2.10
C SER A 417 31.57 8.47 3.52
N SER A 418 30.56 8.51 4.39
CA SER A 418 30.67 8.10 5.80
C SER A 418 29.36 7.44 6.26
N PRO A 419 28.97 6.30 5.66
CA PRO A 419 27.78 5.57 6.08
C PRO A 419 27.92 5.07 7.53
N VAL A 420 26.83 5.15 8.30
CA VAL A 420 26.80 4.71 9.71
C VAL A 420 25.57 3.88 9.99
N LEU A 421 25.69 2.86 10.85
CA LEU A 421 24.53 2.08 11.28
C LEU A 421 23.55 2.99 12.02
N ALA A 422 22.31 3.04 11.55
CA ALA A 422 21.22 3.67 12.27
C ALA A 422 20.60 2.69 13.27
N GLY A 423 20.29 1.48 12.80
CA GLY A 423 19.72 0.40 13.59
C GLY A 423 19.71 -0.92 12.82
N SER A 424 19.26 -1.97 13.46
CA SER A 424 19.10 -3.29 12.85
C SER A 424 17.98 -4.07 13.53
N TYR A 425 17.43 -5.03 12.80
CA TYR A 425 16.43 -5.96 13.31
C TYR A 425 16.82 -7.38 12.90
N ASN A 426 17.06 -8.24 13.89
CA ASN A 426 17.38 -9.65 13.65
C ASN A 426 16.09 -10.42 13.35
N THR A 427 15.90 -10.81 12.09
CA THR A 427 14.77 -11.64 11.67
C THR A 427 15.02 -13.12 12.01
N PRO A 428 13.98 -13.95 12.16
CA PRO A 428 14.14 -15.34 12.60
C PRO A 428 14.83 -16.27 11.58
N GLY A 429 14.80 -15.92 10.29
CA GLY A 429 15.38 -16.66 9.18
C GLY A 429 16.59 -15.95 8.55
N SER A 430 16.70 -16.06 7.23
CA SER A 430 17.74 -15.39 6.45
C SER A 430 17.10 -14.38 5.53
N ALA A 431 17.35 -13.09 5.72
CA ALA A 431 16.78 -12.04 4.88
C ALA A 431 17.31 -12.11 3.43
N PHE A 432 16.42 -12.28 2.45
CA PHE A 432 16.74 -12.33 1.02
C PHE A 432 16.44 -11.03 0.29
N ALA A 433 15.30 -10.41 0.61
CA ALA A 433 14.84 -9.17 -0.01
C ALA A 433 14.22 -8.27 1.04
N VAL A 434 14.23 -6.97 0.75
CA VAL A 434 13.56 -5.94 1.54
C VAL A 434 12.89 -4.96 0.58
N GLU A 435 11.64 -4.63 0.87
CA GLU A 435 10.90 -3.53 0.26
C GLU A 435 10.43 -2.58 1.37
N VAL A 436 10.57 -1.28 1.17
CA VAL A 436 10.30 -0.25 2.18
C VAL A 436 9.34 0.76 1.58
N LEU A 437 8.15 0.81 2.16
CA LEU A 437 7.14 1.79 1.81
C LEU A 437 6.64 2.49 3.07
N ASN A 438 6.63 3.82 3.02
CA ASN A 438 6.25 4.67 4.15
C ASN A 438 7.13 4.40 5.38
N SER A 439 6.52 3.89 6.45
CA SER A 439 7.14 3.60 7.74
C SER A 439 7.45 2.12 7.95
N TYR A 440 7.35 1.29 6.91
CA TYR A 440 7.41 -0.16 7.04
C TYR A 440 8.42 -0.78 6.08
N ALA A 441 9.24 -1.69 6.61
CA ALA A 441 10.10 -2.58 5.86
C ALA A 441 9.47 -3.98 5.83
N PHE A 442 9.20 -4.45 4.62
CA PHE A 442 8.73 -5.80 4.31
C PHE A 442 9.95 -6.64 3.94
N VAL A 443 10.27 -7.65 4.73
CA VAL A 443 11.46 -8.48 4.56
C VAL A 443 11.04 -9.91 4.23
N ALA A 444 11.47 -10.41 3.06
CA ALA A 444 11.38 -11.82 2.71
C ALA A 444 12.52 -12.57 3.39
N ASP A 445 12.19 -13.47 4.32
CA ASP A 445 13.13 -14.00 5.32
C ASP A 445 13.32 -15.52 5.26
N ASP A 446 13.31 -16.11 4.06
CA ASP A 446 13.46 -17.56 3.87
C ASP A 446 12.40 -18.34 4.68
N THR A 447 12.79 -19.22 5.60
CA THR A 447 11.87 -19.96 6.49
C THR A 447 11.22 -19.09 7.56
N GLY A 448 11.69 -17.85 7.75
CA GLY A 448 11.03 -16.84 8.57
C GLY A 448 9.78 -16.25 7.92
N GLY A 449 9.53 -16.52 6.63
CA GLY A 449 8.39 -15.97 5.90
C GLY A 449 8.52 -14.47 5.62
N LEU A 450 7.38 -13.77 5.61
CA LEU A 450 7.34 -12.31 5.46
C LEU A 450 7.36 -11.64 6.84
N GLN A 451 8.38 -10.82 7.09
CA GLN A 451 8.50 -9.99 8.29
C GLN A 451 8.13 -8.54 7.95
N VAL A 452 7.13 -7.98 8.63
CA VAL A 452 6.73 -6.57 8.50
C VAL A 452 7.24 -5.81 9.70
N ILE A 453 8.19 -4.90 9.48
CA ILE A 453 8.94 -4.21 10.52
C ILE A 453 8.64 -2.72 10.42
N ASN A 454 8.14 -2.11 11.49
CA ASN A 454 8.02 -0.67 11.62
C ASN A 454 9.43 -0.05 11.74
N VAL A 455 9.74 0.84 10.81
CA VAL A 455 11.01 1.56 10.70
C VAL A 455 10.81 3.08 10.79
N THR A 456 9.69 3.57 11.33
CA THR A 456 9.45 5.01 11.58
C THR A 456 10.60 5.64 12.37
N VAL A 457 11.17 4.90 13.31
CA VAL A 457 12.41 5.26 14.01
C VAL A 457 13.51 4.28 13.58
N PRO A 458 14.34 4.63 12.57
CA PRO A 458 15.37 3.73 12.03
C PRO A 458 16.35 3.16 13.06
N ALA A 459 16.55 3.85 14.19
CA ALA A 459 17.42 3.41 15.27
C ALA A 459 16.79 2.38 16.21
N SER A 460 15.49 2.16 16.12
CA SER A 460 14.73 1.24 16.97
C SER A 460 13.61 0.58 16.17
N PRO A 461 13.94 -0.24 15.15
CA PRO A 461 12.94 -0.96 14.38
C PRO A 461 12.16 -1.94 15.25
N VAL A 462 10.85 -2.07 15.01
CA VAL A 462 9.94 -2.92 15.80
C VAL A 462 9.14 -3.81 14.87
N LEU A 463 9.07 -5.11 15.17
CA LEU A 463 8.20 -6.02 14.43
C LEU A 463 6.73 -5.62 14.58
N ALA A 464 6.05 -5.45 13.46
CA ALA A 464 4.62 -5.16 13.40
C ALA A 464 3.80 -6.42 13.13
N ALA A 465 4.25 -7.28 12.21
CA ALA A 465 3.58 -8.52 11.88
C ALA A 465 4.54 -9.55 11.25
N THR A 466 4.15 -10.82 11.29
CA THR A 466 4.81 -11.93 10.61
C THR A 466 3.77 -12.74 9.86
N TYR A 467 4.08 -13.12 8.62
CA TYR A 467 3.24 -14.03 7.82
C TYR A 467 4.09 -15.24 7.42
N ALA A 468 3.63 -16.43 7.80
CA ALA A 468 4.37 -17.66 7.58
C ALA A 468 4.49 -17.98 6.09
N SER A 469 5.70 -18.25 5.63
CA SER A 469 5.98 -18.72 4.28
C SER A 469 7.20 -19.65 4.36
N PRO A 470 7.16 -20.82 3.71
CA PRO A 470 8.22 -21.80 3.85
C PRO A 470 9.56 -21.37 3.23
N ASN A 471 9.55 -20.48 2.22
CA ASN A 471 10.76 -20.14 1.47
C ASN A 471 10.67 -18.75 0.80
N ALA A 472 10.48 -17.70 1.60
CA ALA A 472 10.36 -16.32 1.13
C ALA A 472 11.68 -15.81 0.49
N ARG A 473 11.66 -15.45 -0.81
CA ARG A 473 12.83 -14.95 -1.56
C ARG A 473 12.71 -13.51 -2.03
N GLY A 474 11.52 -13.12 -2.45
CA GLY A 474 11.25 -11.79 -2.98
C GLY A 474 9.97 -11.24 -2.39
N VAL A 475 9.91 -9.93 -2.22
CA VAL A 475 8.72 -9.23 -1.75
C VAL A 475 8.57 -7.93 -2.52
N ASP A 476 7.33 -7.55 -2.78
CA ASP A 476 6.95 -6.21 -3.15
C ASP A 476 5.61 -5.85 -2.51
N TYR A 477 5.31 -4.57 -2.35
CA TYR A 477 4.13 -4.10 -1.63
C TYR A 477 3.37 -3.04 -2.41
N LEU A 478 2.09 -3.32 -2.70
CA LEU A 478 1.13 -2.37 -3.22
C LEU A 478 -0.10 -2.41 -2.34
N PHE A 479 -0.31 -1.35 -1.55
CA PHE A 479 -1.40 -1.28 -0.59
C PHE A 479 -2.75 -1.75 -1.20
N PRO A 480 -3.48 -2.66 -0.54
CA PRO A 480 -3.21 -3.25 0.79
C PRO A 480 -2.44 -4.59 0.75
N TYR A 481 -1.89 -5.02 -0.38
CA TYR A 481 -1.31 -6.35 -0.56
C TYR A 481 0.22 -6.34 -0.60
N ALA A 482 0.82 -7.31 0.09
CA ALA A 482 2.20 -7.71 -0.16
C ALA A 482 2.20 -8.92 -1.11
N TYR A 483 3.00 -8.85 -2.16
CA TYR A 483 3.25 -9.97 -3.07
C TYR A 483 4.56 -10.62 -2.63
N LEU A 484 4.53 -11.92 -2.39
CA LEU A 484 5.66 -12.67 -1.91
C LEU A 484 6.02 -13.77 -2.90
N ALA A 485 7.24 -13.72 -3.41
CA ALA A 485 7.85 -14.82 -4.15
C ALA A 485 8.37 -15.86 -3.16
N ASP A 486 7.65 -16.98 -3.06
CA ASP A 486 8.08 -18.15 -2.29
C ASP A 486 8.63 -19.22 -3.23
N TYR A 487 9.90 -19.60 -3.03
CA TYR A 487 10.57 -20.55 -3.91
C TYR A 487 9.96 -21.96 -3.87
N ALA A 488 9.29 -22.33 -2.77
CA ALA A 488 8.70 -23.66 -2.58
C ALA A 488 7.18 -23.66 -2.81
N ALA A 489 6.49 -22.62 -2.36
CA ALA A 489 5.03 -22.50 -2.38
C ALA A 489 4.50 -21.68 -3.57
N GLY A 490 5.36 -21.08 -4.37
CA GLY A 490 4.97 -20.23 -5.50
C GLY A 490 4.65 -18.79 -5.08
N LEU A 491 3.88 -18.10 -5.90
CA LEU A 491 3.51 -16.71 -5.64
C LEU A 491 2.38 -16.64 -4.62
N GLN A 492 2.61 -15.85 -3.59
CA GLN A 492 1.68 -15.62 -2.49
C GLN A 492 1.24 -14.16 -2.46
N VAL A 493 -0.06 -13.94 -2.26
CA VAL A 493 -0.63 -12.60 -2.10
C VAL A 493 -1.13 -12.43 -0.67
N VAL A 494 -0.47 -11.58 0.11
CA VAL A 494 -0.75 -11.40 1.54
C VAL A 494 -1.51 -10.09 1.74
N PHE A 495 -2.69 -10.16 2.34
CA PHE A 495 -3.43 -8.95 2.71
C PHE A 495 -2.87 -8.33 3.99
N ILE A 496 -2.51 -7.05 3.94
CA ILE A 496 -1.96 -6.28 5.05
C ILE A 496 -3.03 -5.27 5.49
N GLN A 497 -3.83 -5.69 6.47
CA GLN A 497 -5.09 -5.04 6.86
C GLN A 497 -4.94 -3.58 7.31
N THR A 498 -3.76 -3.23 7.80
CA THR A 498 -3.15 -1.89 7.89
C THR A 498 -1.83 -2.12 8.61
N PRO A 499 -0.68 -1.61 8.13
CA PRO A 499 0.46 -1.55 9.02
C PRO A 499 0.18 -0.39 10.00
N PRO A 500 0.22 -0.62 11.33
CA PRO A 500 -0.39 0.27 12.33
C PRO A 500 -0.01 1.76 12.27
#